data_AF-A0AB40CL42-F1
#
_entry.id   AF-A0AB40CL42-F1
#
_cell.length_a   1.000
_cell.length_b   1.000
_cell.length_c   1.000
_cell.angle_alpha   90.00
_cell.angle_beta   90.00
_cell.angle_gamma   90.00
#
_symmetry.space_group_name_H-M   'P 1'
#
loop_
_entity.id
_entity.type
_entity.pdbx_description
1 polymer ?
#
loop_
_entity_poly.entity_id
_entity_poly.type
_entity_poly.pdbx_seq_one_letter_code
_entity_poly.pdbx_strand_id
1 'polypeptide(L)'
;MKRSLRVPFSLLLLIALATAVTLLGAARRSIPSQPSGSPFLSPLSAVPNVTLVRLASADVGVEELRKEVDELIDRELPLPGRGRQRSISLYRSGNHLQARPRSMVRLRTTKDFRVLPEFRRLLQGWIRRLRFQPEVMVELADLVKGSIDRHLGRVEGERRRYGSCAVVGNSGILLKSDHGTLIDSHDLVIRLNNARIEGYQRNVGSKTGLSFVNSNILHLCARRIVKYYSLKLFVEETGKAPEEWAKTHDQKLFHYSSGMQAIMLAVGVCDQVSVFGFGKATDAKHHYHTNQKAELDLHDYKAEYVLYQDLVERPQVIPFLKDSGFKVPPVVFYH
;
A
#
# COMPACT_ATOMS: atom_id res chain seq x y z
N MET A 1 15.64 -65.52 -52.49
CA MET A 1 16.45 -64.74 -51.54
C MET A 1 15.90 -63.32 -51.46
N LYS A 2 15.20 -62.94 -50.39
CA LYS A 2 14.83 -61.54 -50.10
C LYS A 2 15.32 -61.23 -48.68
N ARG A 3 16.44 -60.52 -48.56
CA ARG A 3 16.97 -60.06 -47.27
C ARG A 3 16.15 -58.85 -46.81
N SER A 4 15.52 -58.95 -45.65
CA SER A 4 14.82 -57.86 -44.97
C SER A 4 15.87 -56.93 -44.34
N LEU A 5 15.93 -55.66 -44.76
CA LEU A 5 16.72 -54.63 -44.09
C LEU A 5 16.01 -54.24 -42.78
N ARG A 6 16.59 -54.58 -41.64
CA ARG A 6 16.24 -53.99 -40.34
C ARG A 6 17.15 -52.79 -40.12
N VAL A 7 16.59 -51.59 -40.26
CA VAL A 7 17.29 -50.34 -39.89
C VAL A 7 17.27 -50.24 -38.35
N PRO A 8 18.42 -50.10 -37.68
CA PRO A 8 18.45 -49.97 -36.23
C PRO A 8 17.81 -48.65 -35.79
N PHE A 9 17.00 -48.71 -34.74
CA PHE A 9 16.20 -47.60 -34.19
C PHE A 9 17.04 -46.35 -33.88
N SER A 10 18.32 -46.55 -33.57
CA SER A 10 19.32 -45.50 -33.36
C SER A 10 19.60 -44.65 -34.60
N LEU A 11 19.48 -45.21 -35.80
CA LEU A 11 19.65 -44.45 -37.05
C LEU A 11 18.45 -43.53 -37.32
N LEU A 12 17.23 -43.99 -36.99
CA LEU A 12 16.02 -43.17 -37.09
C LEU A 12 16.06 -41.99 -36.12
N LEU A 13 16.57 -42.21 -34.90
CA LEU A 13 16.72 -41.15 -33.90
C LEU A 13 17.74 -40.08 -34.35
N LEU A 14 18.86 -40.49 -34.97
CA LEU A 14 19.87 -39.57 -35.50
C LEU A 14 19.33 -38.74 -36.68
N ILE A 15 18.54 -39.35 -37.56
CA ILE A 15 17.90 -38.64 -38.66
C ILE A 15 16.89 -37.61 -38.13
N ALA A 16 16.11 -37.95 -37.11
CA ALA A 16 15.15 -37.02 -36.49
C ALA A 16 15.82 -35.83 -35.76
N LEU A 17 16.97 -36.05 -35.12
CA LEU A 17 17.75 -34.98 -34.50
C LEU A 17 18.38 -34.06 -35.55
N ALA A 18 18.90 -34.62 -36.65
CA ALA A 18 19.49 -33.84 -37.74
C ALA A 18 18.45 -32.96 -38.47
N THR A 19 17.22 -33.45 -38.64
CA THR A 19 16.12 -32.65 -39.23
C THR A 19 15.65 -31.53 -38.31
N ALA A 20 15.61 -31.76 -36.99
CA ALA A 20 15.25 -30.71 -36.02
C ALA A 20 16.28 -29.56 -35.98
N VAL A 21 17.58 -29.88 -36.03
CA VAL A 21 18.67 -28.87 -36.01
C VAL A 21 18.70 -28.05 -37.31
N THR A 22 18.44 -28.67 -38.46
CA THR A 22 18.39 -27.97 -39.75
C THR A 22 17.16 -27.05 -39.87
N LEU A 23 16.01 -27.44 -39.31
CA LEU A 23 14.81 -26.59 -39.24
C LEU A 23 14.99 -25.38 -38.32
N LEU A 24 15.65 -25.55 -37.16
CA LEU A 24 16.00 -24.44 -36.26
C LEU A 24 17.04 -23.49 -36.85
N GLY A 25 17.98 -24.02 -37.64
CA GLY A 25 18.98 -23.22 -38.37
C GLY A 25 18.39 -22.42 -39.53
N ALA A 26 17.39 -22.96 -40.23
CA ALA A 26 16.69 -22.28 -41.32
C ALA A 26 15.75 -21.17 -40.81
N ALA A 27 15.13 -21.35 -39.63
CA ALA A 27 14.30 -20.31 -39.01
C ALA A 27 15.09 -19.09 -38.52
N ARG A 28 16.40 -19.23 -38.27
CA ARG A 28 17.29 -18.11 -37.88
C ARG A 28 17.91 -17.33 -39.05
N ARG A 29 17.78 -17.79 -40.29
CA ARG A 29 18.45 -17.17 -41.47
C ARG A 29 17.53 -16.40 -42.41
N SER A 30 16.27 -16.17 -42.04
CA SER A 30 15.26 -15.58 -42.92
C SER A 30 14.54 -14.39 -42.28
N ILE A 31 15.25 -13.29 -42.02
CA ILE A 31 14.61 -11.95 -41.97
C ILE A 31 15.54 -10.96 -42.71
N PRO A 32 15.11 -10.41 -43.85
CA PRO A 32 15.87 -9.39 -44.57
C PRO A 32 15.77 -8.04 -43.87
N SER A 33 16.92 -7.34 -43.80
CA SER A 33 17.05 -5.94 -43.42
C SER A 33 16.51 -5.01 -44.53
N GLN A 34 15.59 -4.10 -44.21
CA GLN A 34 15.37 -2.88 -44.98
C GLN A 34 15.38 -1.63 -44.07
N PRO A 35 15.94 -0.50 -44.54
CA PRO A 35 16.06 0.74 -43.78
C PRO A 35 14.92 1.71 -44.14
N SER A 36 14.18 2.21 -43.15
CA SER A 36 13.43 3.46 -43.28
C SER A 36 13.04 3.98 -41.90
N GLY A 37 13.02 5.31 -41.80
CA GLY A 37 13.11 6.10 -40.58
C GLY A 37 12.26 5.61 -39.40
N SER A 38 12.88 5.65 -38.23
CA SER A 38 12.19 5.70 -36.96
C SER A 38 11.08 6.76 -37.04
N PRO A 39 9.79 6.43 -36.84
CA PRO A 39 8.94 7.41 -36.21
C PRO A 39 9.59 7.62 -34.85
N PHE A 40 10.13 8.82 -34.63
CA PHE A 40 10.36 9.30 -33.29
C PHE A 40 9.04 9.09 -32.55
N LEU A 41 8.96 8.00 -31.78
CA LEU A 41 8.04 7.89 -30.66
C LEU A 41 8.49 9.04 -29.76
N SER A 42 7.83 10.17 -29.98
CA SER A 42 7.90 11.30 -29.09
C SER A 42 7.66 10.73 -27.70
N PRO A 43 8.55 10.98 -26.71
CA PRO A 43 8.22 10.58 -25.35
C PRO A 43 6.85 11.20 -25.08
N LEU A 44 5.86 10.35 -24.81
CA LEU A 44 4.55 10.78 -24.33
C LEU A 44 4.85 11.84 -23.27
N SER A 45 4.46 13.07 -23.58
CA SER A 45 4.80 14.27 -22.83
C SER A 45 4.74 13.93 -21.35
N ALA A 46 5.88 14.02 -20.65
CA ALA A 46 5.97 13.68 -19.24
C ALA A 46 4.73 14.23 -18.53
N VAL A 47 3.88 13.34 -18.01
CA VAL A 47 2.61 13.75 -17.41
C VAL A 47 2.91 14.85 -16.42
N PRO A 48 2.31 16.06 -16.56
CA PRO A 48 2.66 17.17 -15.69
C PRO A 48 2.49 16.76 -14.24
N ASN A 49 3.48 17.08 -13.39
CA ASN A 49 3.45 16.75 -11.97
C ASN A 49 2.13 17.19 -11.30
N VAL A 50 1.58 18.33 -11.76
CA VAL A 50 0.27 18.86 -11.34
C VAL A 50 -0.87 17.86 -11.55
N THR A 51 -0.90 17.13 -12.67
CA THR A 51 -1.93 16.11 -12.95
C THR A 51 -1.83 14.94 -11.99
N LEU A 52 -0.61 14.44 -11.73
CA LEU A 52 -0.38 13.34 -10.79
C LEU A 52 -0.76 13.75 -9.36
N VAL A 53 -0.38 14.96 -8.92
CA VAL A 53 -0.75 15.50 -7.61
C VAL A 53 -2.26 15.67 -7.49
N ARG A 54 -2.94 16.16 -8.53
CA ARG A 54 -4.40 16.29 -8.56
C ARG A 54 -5.09 14.93 -8.43
N LEU A 55 -4.66 13.93 -9.20
CA LEU A 55 -5.21 12.57 -9.14
C LEU A 55 -4.90 11.89 -7.80
N ALA A 56 -3.70 12.09 -7.25
CA ALA A 56 -3.32 11.59 -5.94
C ALA A 56 -4.14 12.23 -4.81
N SER A 57 -4.49 13.51 -4.95
CA SER A 57 -5.33 14.24 -3.99
C SER A 57 -6.79 13.77 -3.97
N ALA A 58 -7.27 13.15 -5.05
CA ALA A 58 -8.62 12.60 -5.11
C ALA A 58 -8.74 11.37 -4.19
N ASP A 59 -9.70 11.43 -3.26
CA ASP A 59 -9.95 10.33 -2.34
C ASP A 59 -10.54 9.13 -3.07
N VAL A 60 -9.91 7.98 -2.86
CA VAL A 60 -10.19 6.76 -3.61
C VAL A 60 -11.54 6.16 -3.23
N GLY A 61 -12.37 5.85 -4.23
CA GLY A 61 -13.69 5.23 -4.05
C GLY A 61 -14.72 6.12 -3.36
N VAL A 62 -14.40 7.40 -3.09
CA VAL A 62 -15.30 8.32 -2.39
C VAL A 62 -16.47 8.74 -3.27
N GLU A 63 -16.28 8.85 -4.59
CA GLU A 63 -17.38 9.22 -5.49
C GLU A 63 -18.39 8.07 -5.64
N GLU A 64 -17.91 6.83 -5.76
CA GLU A 64 -18.75 5.63 -5.74
C GLU A 64 -19.43 5.46 -4.37
N LEU A 65 -18.70 5.60 -3.27
CA LEU A 65 -19.26 5.52 -1.92
C LEU A 65 -20.29 6.64 -1.67
N ARG A 66 -20.04 7.84 -2.20
CA ARG A 66 -20.99 8.95 -2.14
C ARG A 66 -22.26 8.63 -2.91
N LYS A 67 -22.15 8.06 -4.11
CA LYS A 67 -23.32 7.57 -4.86
C LYS A 67 -24.07 6.47 -4.09
N GLU A 68 -23.37 5.48 -3.52
CA GLU A 68 -24.00 4.42 -2.72
C GLU A 68 -24.73 4.98 -1.49
N VAL A 69 -24.18 6.03 -0.88
CA VAL A 69 -24.79 6.67 0.29
C VAL A 69 -25.91 7.62 -0.11
N ASP A 70 -25.76 8.38 -1.18
CA ASP A 70 -26.84 9.20 -1.73
C ASP A 70 -28.02 8.29 -2.13
N GLU A 71 -27.76 7.13 -2.76
CA GLU A 71 -28.77 6.10 -3.01
C GLU A 71 -29.40 5.54 -1.71
N LEU A 72 -28.62 5.38 -0.64
CA LEU A 72 -29.13 4.93 0.67
C LEU A 72 -29.99 6.00 1.36
N ILE A 73 -29.66 7.28 1.18
CA ILE A 73 -30.36 8.44 1.72
C ILE A 73 -31.64 8.74 0.92
N ASP A 74 -31.55 8.67 -0.41
CA ASP A 74 -32.59 9.00 -1.40
C ASP A 74 -33.54 7.84 -1.69
N ARG A 75 -33.29 6.64 -1.16
CA ARG A 75 -34.33 5.61 -1.05
C ARG A 75 -35.47 6.17 -0.21
N GLU A 76 -36.44 6.76 -0.90
CA GLU A 76 -37.82 6.82 -0.43
C GLU A 76 -38.21 5.39 -0.09
N LEU A 77 -38.24 5.10 1.21
CA LEU A 77 -38.80 3.85 1.74
C LEU A 77 -40.19 3.71 1.09
N PRO A 78 -40.42 2.70 0.24
CA PRO A 78 -41.61 2.66 -0.58
C PRO A 78 -42.83 2.67 0.34
N LEU A 79 -43.70 3.65 0.13
CA LEU A 79 -45.06 3.63 0.65
C LEU A 79 -45.71 2.27 0.32
N PRO A 80 -46.57 1.74 1.20
CA PRO A 80 -47.07 0.38 1.08
C PRO A 80 -48.01 0.27 -0.13
N GLY A 81 -47.46 -0.06 -1.29
CA GLY A 81 -48.25 -0.27 -2.50
C GLY A 81 -47.41 -0.40 -3.77
N ARG A 82 -47.27 -1.64 -4.26
CA ARG A 82 -46.81 -2.02 -5.60
C ARG A 82 -45.41 -1.55 -6.02
N GLY A 83 -44.44 -2.48 -5.94
CA GLY A 83 -43.20 -2.36 -6.72
C GLY A 83 -42.22 -3.50 -6.44
N ARG A 84 -41.78 -4.19 -7.50
CA ARG A 84 -40.90 -5.38 -7.48
C ARG A 84 -39.70 -5.23 -6.55
N GLN A 85 -39.58 -6.16 -5.61
CA GLN A 85 -38.42 -6.40 -4.76
C GLN A 85 -37.18 -6.70 -5.64
N ARG A 86 -36.22 -5.78 -5.70
CA ARG A 86 -34.86 -6.08 -6.19
C ARG A 86 -33.96 -6.34 -4.99
N SER A 87 -33.52 -7.59 -4.83
CA SER A 87 -32.57 -8.02 -3.82
C SER A 87 -31.20 -7.39 -4.08
N ILE A 88 -30.66 -6.67 -3.10
CA ILE A 88 -29.24 -6.31 -3.10
C ILE A 88 -28.45 -7.59 -2.79
N SER A 89 -27.81 -8.15 -3.80
CA SER A 89 -26.80 -9.19 -3.63
C SER A 89 -25.50 -8.51 -3.17
N LEU A 90 -25.21 -8.57 -1.88
CA LEU A 90 -23.87 -8.27 -1.38
C LEU A 90 -22.99 -9.48 -1.73
N TYR A 91 -22.33 -9.42 -2.89
CA TYR A 91 -21.32 -10.39 -3.28
C TYR A 91 -20.11 -10.24 -2.35
N ARG A 92 -20.06 -11.06 -1.30
CA ARG A 92 -18.86 -11.30 -0.50
C ARG A 92 -18.04 -12.36 -1.24
N SER A 93 -17.10 -11.94 -2.08
CA SER A 93 -16.13 -12.87 -2.65
C SER A 93 -15.11 -13.24 -1.57
N GLY A 94 -15.27 -14.45 -1.02
CA GLY A 94 -14.35 -15.06 -0.07
C GLY A 94 -14.59 -16.56 -0.09
N ASN A 95 -13.69 -17.29 -0.74
CA ASN A 95 -13.73 -18.75 -0.78
C ASN A 95 -13.38 -19.36 0.58
N HIS A 96 -14.10 -20.43 0.91
CA HIS A 96 -13.98 -21.34 2.06
C HIS A 96 -14.57 -20.90 3.41
N LEU A 97 -15.88 -21.09 3.55
CA LEU A 97 -16.51 -22.13 4.38
C LEU A 97 -18.03 -22.00 4.24
N GLN A 98 -18.73 -23.13 4.05
CA GLN A 98 -20.19 -23.17 3.85
C GLN A 98 -20.93 -22.53 5.05
N ALA A 99 -21.29 -21.26 4.93
CA ALA A 99 -22.25 -20.62 5.82
C ALA A 99 -23.53 -20.33 5.03
N ARG A 100 -24.59 -21.09 5.31
CA ARG A 100 -25.95 -20.78 4.84
C ARG A 100 -26.29 -19.32 5.17
N PRO A 101 -26.84 -18.52 4.25
CA PRO A 101 -27.24 -17.15 4.56
C PRO A 101 -28.44 -17.19 5.52
N ARG A 102 -28.20 -16.93 6.82
CA ARG A 102 -29.27 -16.68 7.78
C ARG A 102 -29.66 -15.20 7.73
N SER A 103 -30.95 -15.00 7.46
CA SER A 103 -31.77 -13.78 7.59
C SER A 103 -31.39 -12.56 6.73
N MET A 104 -32.22 -12.32 5.70
CA MET A 104 -32.45 -10.97 5.16
C MET A 104 -32.95 -10.05 6.27
N VAL A 105 -32.24 -8.97 6.57
CA VAL A 105 -32.75 -7.91 7.45
C VAL A 105 -33.87 -7.18 6.72
N ARG A 106 -35.11 -7.50 7.09
CA ARG A 106 -36.31 -6.76 6.65
C ARG A 106 -36.49 -5.59 7.62
N LEU A 107 -36.04 -4.39 7.25
CA LEU A 107 -36.44 -3.15 7.94
C LEU A 107 -37.93 -2.92 7.65
N ARG A 108 -38.77 -3.36 8.58
CA ARG A 108 -40.23 -3.19 8.54
C ARG A 108 -40.70 -2.70 9.90
N THR A 109 -40.65 -1.40 10.20
CA THR A 109 -41.58 -0.81 11.18
C THR A 109 -41.73 0.71 11.03
N THR A 110 -42.92 1.23 11.34
CA THR A 110 -43.26 2.67 11.38
C THR A 110 -42.45 3.49 12.40
N LYS A 111 -41.68 2.85 13.29
CA LYS A 111 -40.70 3.51 14.17
C LYS A 111 -39.45 4.00 13.43
N ASP A 112 -39.16 3.44 12.25
CA ASP A 112 -37.98 3.77 11.43
C ASP A 112 -38.03 5.21 10.88
N PHE A 113 -39.21 5.79 10.68
CA PHE A 113 -39.37 7.18 10.19
C PHE A 113 -38.88 8.24 11.18
N ARG A 114 -38.86 7.96 12.50
CA ARG A 114 -38.33 8.90 13.50
C ARG A 114 -36.81 8.82 13.63
N VAL A 115 -36.20 7.67 13.31
CA VAL A 115 -34.75 7.44 13.38
C VAL A 115 -34.07 7.88 12.08
N LEU A 116 -34.79 7.89 10.96
CA LEU A 116 -34.27 8.26 9.63
C LEU A 116 -33.54 9.62 9.58
N PRO A 117 -34.05 10.71 10.20
CA PRO A 117 -33.36 11.99 10.21
C PRO A 117 -32.03 11.93 10.96
N GLU A 118 -31.99 11.23 12.09
CA GLU A 118 -30.78 11.06 12.88
C GLU A 118 -29.78 10.13 12.19
N PHE A 119 -30.25 9.04 11.58
CA PHE A 119 -29.44 8.15 10.76
C PHE A 119 -28.83 8.89 9.57
N ARG A 120 -29.61 9.69 8.84
CA ARG A 120 -29.11 10.55 7.75
C ARG A 120 -28.06 11.54 8.26
N ARG A 121 -28.31 12.20 9.40
CA ARG A 121 -27.34 13.11 10.04
C ARG A 121 -26.03 12.40 10.39
N LEU A 122 -26.11 11.22 11.01
CA LEU A 122 -24.94 10.43 11.40
C LEU A 122 -24.17 9.94 10.19
N LEU A 123 -24.85 9.45 9.15
CA LEU A 123 -24.25 8.94 7.92
C LEU A 123 -23.58 10.07 7.10
N GLN A 124 -24.27 11.20 6.94
CA GLN A 124 -23.67 12.40 6.33
C GLN A 124 -22.51 12.95 7.17
N GLY A 125 -22.59 12.88 8.49
CA GLY A 125 -21.49 13.23 9.39
C GLY A 125 -20.30 12.28 9.24
N TRP A 126 -20.57 10.98 9.07
CA TRP A 126 -19.56 9.96 8.80
C TRP A 126 -18.85 10.20 7.46
N ILE A 127 -19.58 10.42 6.35
CA ILE A 127 -18.96 10.76 5.05
C ILE A 127 -18.13 12.03 5.13
N ARG A 128 -18.63 13.06 5.82
CA ARG A 128 -17.88 14.31 5.98
C ARG A 128 -16.54 14.09 6.68
N ARG A 129 -16.46 13.10 7.57
CA ARG A 129 -15.24 12.68 8.28
C ARG A 129 -14.34 11.72 7.48
N LEU A 130 -14.82 11.14 6.38
CA LEU A 130 -13.97 10.35 5.45
C LEU A 130 -13.11 11.22 4.54
N ARG A 131 -13.38 12.53 4.48
CA ARG A 131 -12.61 13.48 3.68
C ARG A 131 -11.28 13.77 4.36
N PHE A 132 -10.25 13.99 3.55
CA PHE A 132 -8.97 14.49 4.02
C PHE A 132 -9.12 15.72 4.92
N GLN A 133 -8.53 15.64 6.10
CA GLN A 133 -8.41 16.74 7.04
C GLN A 133 -6.95 17.19 7.03
N PRO A 134 -6.63 18.42 6.57
CA PRO A 134 -5.25 18.89 6.48
C PRO A 134 -4.54 18.90 7.85
N GLU A 135 -5.29 19.08 8.93
CA GLU A 135 -4.77 19.16 10.30
C GLU A 135 -4.54 17.78 10.93
N VAL A 136 -4.99 16.68 10.31
CA VAL A 136 -5.01 15.34 10.94
C VAL A 136 -3.63 14.86 11.39
N MET A 137 -2.55 15.24 10.70
CA MET A 137 -1.19 14.84 11.10
C MET A 137 -0.72 15.62 12.33
N VAL A 138 -1.11 16.89 12.45
CA VAL A 138 -0.80 17.73 13.61
C VAL A 138 -1.65 17.31 14.80
N GLU A 139 -2.95 17.10 14.58
CA GLU A 139 -3.86 16.60 15.62
C GLU A 139 -3.47 15.21 16.09
N LEU A 140 -3.09 14.30 15.19
CA LEU A 140 -2.63 12.97 15.56
C LEU A 140 -1.32 13.06 16.34
N ALA A 141 -0.38 13.90 15.89
CA ALA A 141 0.84 14.15 16.62
C ALA A 141 0.51 14.61 18.04
N ASP A 142 -0.39 15.57 18.23
CA ASP A 142 -0.79 16.07 19.55
C ASP A 142 -1.51 15.01 20.40
N LEU A 143 -2.47 14.27 19.83
CA LEU A 143 -3.25 13.22 20.51
C LEU A 143 -2.36 12.04 20.96
N VAL A 144 -1.48 11.59 20.06
CA VAL A 144 -0.58 10.46 20.30
C VAL A 144 0.54 10.90 21.24
N LYS A 145 1.17 12.05 20.98
CA LYS A 145 2.27 12.56 21.80
C LYS A 145 1.83 12.84 23.23
N GLY A 146 0.71 13.53 23.45
CA GLY A 146 0.23 13.80 24.81
C GLY A 146 -0.06 12.52 25.61
N SER A 147 -0.56 11.49 24.95
CA SER A 147 -0.78 10.18 25.59
C SER A 147 0.53 9.45 25.90
N ILE A 148 1.50 9.50 24.99
CA ILE A 148 2.84 8.91 25.20
C ILE A 148 3.59 9.64 26.30
N ASP A 149 3.63 10.98 26.27
CA ASP A 149 4.35 11.79 27.25
C ASP A 149 3.85 11.54 28.67
N ARG A 150 2.52 11.46 28.87
CA ARG A 150 1.94 11.06 30.16
C ARG A 150 2.40 9.68 30.60
N HIS A 151 2.41 8.70 29.70
CA HIS A 151 2.86 7.34 30.03
C HIS A 151 4.36 7.28 30.35
N LEU A 152 5.16 8.11 29.69
CA LEU A 152 6.60 8.23 29.92
C LEU A 152 6.96 9.17 31.08
N GLY A 153 5.98 9.75 31.78
CA GLY A 153 6.21 10.68 32.90
C GLY A 153 6.83 12.01 32.49
N ARG A 154 6.69 12.44 31.22
CA ARG A 154 7.15 13.74 30.73
C ARG A 154 6.13 14.83 31.08
N VAL A 155 6.63 16.02 31.43
CA VAL A 155 5.79 17.17 31.82
C VAL A 155 4.88 17.59 30.65
N GLU A 156 3.56 17.57 30.88
CA GLU A 156 2.56 18.09 29.93
C GLU A 156 2.79 19.60 29.72
N GLY A 157 2.95 20.02 28.45
CA GLY A 157 3.00 21.44 28.09
C GLY A 157 4.10 21.81 27.10
N GLU A 158 5.15 21.01 26.96
CA GLU A 158 6.14 21.22 25.91
C GLU A 158 5.69 20.56 24.60
N ARG A 159 5.33 21.36 23.59
CA ARG A 159 5.20 20.97 22.17
C ARG A 159 6.54 20.51 21.54
N ARG A 160 7.50 20.09 22.37
CA ARG A 160 8.86 19.75 21.98
C ARG A 160 8.88 18.36 21.36
N ARG A 161 9.45 18.26 20.17
CA ARG A 161 9.70 16.99 19.49
C ARG A 161 10.62 16.09 20.31
N TYR A 162 10.52 14.78 20.10
CA TYR A 162 11.50 13.83 20.63
C TYR A 162 12.84 14.06 19.94
N GLY A 163 13.96 13.99 20.66
CA GLY A 163 15.28 14.24 20.09
C GLY A 163 15.65 13.21 19.02
N SER A 164 15.34 11.93 19.28
CA SER A 164 15.55 10.85 18.31
C SER A 164 14.46 9.77 18.39
N CYS A 165 14.07 9.25 17.22
CA CYS A 165 13.11 8.16 17.12
C CYS A 165 13.63 7.01 16.27
N ALA A 166 13.47 5.78 16.76
CA ALA A 166 13.69 4.56 15.99
C ALA A 166 12.35 4.00 15.51
N VAL A 167 12.17 3.82 14.21
CA VAL A 167 11.04 3.10 13.63
C VAL A 167 11.53 1.71 13.21
N VAL A 168 11.02 0.67 13.87
CA VAL A 168 11.45 -0.71 13.68
C VAL A 168 10.35 -1.46 12.93
N GLY A 169 10.63 -1.74 11.66
CA GLY A 169 9.83 -2.58 10.80
C GLY A 169 10.04 -4.07 11.08
N ASN A 170 9.37 -4.90 10.28
CA ASN A 170 9.36 -6.34 10.53
C ASN A 170 10.25 -7.12 9.56
N SER A 171 10.92 -6.44 8.61
CA SER A 171 11.68 -7.11 7.56
C SER A 171 12.76 -8.05 8.10
N GLY A 172 12.94 -9.19 7.43
CA GLY A 172 13.97 -10.18 7.77
C GLY A 172 15.39 -9.66 7.63
N ILE A 173 15.61 -8.51 6.98
CA ILE A 173 16.92 -7.87 6.85
C ILE A 173 17.53 -7.54 8.22
N LEU A 174 16.70 -7.30 9.23
CA LEU A 174 17.15 -7.02 10.60
C LEU A 174 18.05 -8.11 11.17
N LEU A 175 17.92 -9.36 10.70
CA LEU A 175 18.75 -10.47 11.17
C LEU A 175 20.19 -10.44 10.65
N LYS A 176 20.53 -9.52 9.74
CA LYS A 176 21.88 -9.37 9.18
C LYS A 176 22.80 -8.50 10.02
N SER A 177 22.23 -7.70 10.93
CA SER A 177 22.94 -6.66 11.67
C SER A 177 22.51 -6.65 13.13
N ASP A 178 23.43 -6.29 14.03
CA ASP A 178 23.20 -6.24 15.47
C ASP A 178 22.80 -4.83 15.92
N HIS A 179 21.67 -4.33 15.41
CA HIS A 179 21.21 -2.97 15.69
C HIS A 179 20.51 -2.82 17.05
N GLY A 180 20.39 -3.87 17.86
CA GLY A 180 19.54 -3.84 19.05
C GLY A 180 19.90 -2.74 20.06
N THR A 181 21.19 -2.57 20.34
CA THR A 181 21.67 -1.50 21.24
C THR A 181 21.44 -0.11 20.66
N LEU A 182 21.63 0.07 19.35
CA LEU A 182 21.39 1.33 18.65
C LEU A 182 19.89 1.68 18.63
N ILE A 183 19.02 0.69 18.41
CA ILE A 183 17.57 0.89 18.46
C ILE A 183 17.16 1.37 19.86
N ASP A 184 17.64 0.71 20.91
CA ASP A 184 17.25 1.01 22.29
C ASP A 184 17.80 2.36 22.80
N SER A 185 18.82 2.93 22.14
CA SER A 185 19.38 4.24 22.49
C SER A 185 18.53 5.45 22.08
N HIS A 186 17.50 5.26 21.25
CA HIS A 186 16.64 6.36 20.80
C HIS A 186 15.64 6.78 21.89
N ASP A 187 15.18 8.03 21.90
CA ASP A 187 14.22 8.52 22.90
C ASP A 187 12.89 7.76 22.82
N LEU A 188 12.39 7.59 21.61
CA LEU A 188 11.16 6.86 21.30
C LEU A 188 11.45 5.71 20.32
N VAL A 189 10.99 4.50 20.65
CA VAL A 189 11.05 3.34 19.76
C VAL A 189 9.64 2.96 19.33
N ILE A 190 9.38 3.05 18.02
CA ILE A 190 8.09 2.75 17.39
C ILE A 190 8.20 1.38 16.70
N ARG A 191 7.34 0.44 17.06
CA ARG A 191 7.29 -0.92 16.50
C ARG A 191 5.98 -1.19 15.74
N LEU A 192 5.96 -2.24 14.93
CA LEU A 192 4.82 -2.58 14.08
C LEU A 192 4.27 -3.98 14.38
N ASN A 193 2.94 -4.08 14.36
CA ASN A 193 2.16 -5.30 14.30
C ASN A 193 2.55 -6.35 15.36
N ASN A 194 2.93 -5.91 16.57
CA ASN A 194 3.35 -6.77 17.68
C ASN A 194 4.43 -7.80 17.30
N ALA A 195 5.41 -7.38 16.50
CA ALA A 195 6.52 -8.23 16.11
C ALA A 195 7.27 -8.79 17.32
N ARG A 196 7.64 -10.08 17.26
CA ARG A 196 8.27 -10.78 18.37
C ARG A 196 9.63 -10.16 18.70
N ILE A 197 9.90 -9.84 19.96
CA ILE A 197 11.20 -9.32 20.41
C ILE A 197 12.06 -10.43 21.02
N GLU A 198 11.43 -11.31 21.79
CA GLU A 198 12.12 -12.41 22.47
C GLU A 198 12.83 -13.34 21.47
N GLY A 199 14.12 -13.55 21.68
CA GLY A 199 15.00 -14.31 20.81
C GLY A 199 15.69 -13.48 19.73
N TYR A 200 15.34 -12.20 19.59
CA TYR A 200 15.86 -11.29 18.56
C TYR A 200 16.42 -9.98 19.12
N GLN A 201 16.52 -9.83 20.45
CA GLN A 201 16.90 -8.57 21.12
C GLN A 201 18.22 -7.99 20.61
N ARG A 202 19.18 -8.85 20.24
CA ARG A 202 20.47 -8.43 19.68
C ARG A 202 20.30 -7.65 18.37
N ASN A 203 19.34 -8.04 17.55
CA ASN A 203 19.07 -7.44 16.24
C ASN A 203 18.07 -6.29 16.33
N VAL A 204 16.99 -6.47 17.10
CA VAL A 204 15.82 -5.58 17.06
C VAL A 204 15.63 -4.74 18.32
N GLY A 205 16.48 -4.91 19.34
CA GLY A 205 16.37 -4.22 20.62
C GLY A 205 15.25 -4.76 21.50
N SER A 206 15.09 -4.18 22.68
CA SER A 206 14.11 -4.56 23.70
C SER A 206 13.14 -3.43 24.06
N LYS A 207 13.51 -2.17 23.81
CA LYS A 207 12.71 -0.99 24.11
C LYS A 207 11.51 -0.90 23.15
N THR A 208 10.36 -0.55 23.69
CA THR A 208 9.15 -0.22 22.91
C THR A 208 8.46 0.95 23.60
N GLY A 209 8.30 2.07 22.89
CA GLY A 209 7.54 3.22 23.37
C GLY A 209 6.15 3.32 22.73
N LEU A 210 6.03 2.96 21.46
CA LEU A 210 4.77 2.94 20.71
C LEU A 210 4.71 1.71 19.82
N SER A 211 3.55 1.07 19.71
CA SER A 211 3.31 -0.04 18.77
C SER A 211 2.12 0.29 17.87
N PHE A 212 2.33 0.30 16.56
CA PHE A 212 1.27 0.41 15.56
C PHE A 212 0.73 -0.98 15.25
N VAL A 213 -0.54 -1.24 15.55
CA VAL A 213 -1.21 -2.50 15.24
C VAL A 213 -2.38 -2.20 14.31
N ASN A 214 -2.31 -2.71 13.08
CA ASN A 214 -3.41 -2.66 12.10
C ASN A 214 -4.19 -1.33 12.11
N SER A 215 -3.49 -0.24 11.79
CA SER A 215 -4.06 1.10 11.90
C SER A 215 -4.72 1.52 10.59
N ASN A 216 -6.02 1.78 10.67
CA ASN A 216 -6.77 2.52 9.64
C ASN A 216 -6.86 4.02 9.96
N ILE A 217 -6.12 4.52 10.96
CA ILE A 217 -6.30 5.89 11.50
C ILE A 217 -5.57 6.94 10.67
N LEU A 218 -4.40 6.63 10.12
CA LEU A 218 -3.59 7.58 9.34
C LEU A 218 -4.05 7.76 7.89
N HIS A 219 -5.18 7.13 7.52
CA HIS A 219 -5.50 6.62 6.17
C HIS A 219 -5.56 7.66 5.04
N LEU A 220 -5.61 8.96 5.33
CA LEU A 220 -5.92 9.98 4.33
C LEU A 220 -4.69 10.77 3.90
N CYS A 221 -3.86 11.26 4.83
CA CYS A 221 -2.66 12.02 4.46
C CYS A 221 -1.59 11.15 3.83
N ALA A 222 -1.21 10.06 4.49
CA ALA A 222 -0.17 9.18 3.99
C ALA A 222 -0.62 8.45 2.71
N ARG A 223 -1.93 8.19 2.53
CA ARG A 223 -2.48 7.62 1.30
C ARG A 223 -2.25 8.51 0.08
N ARG A 224 -2.41 9.83 0.19
CA ARG A 224 -2.19 10.76 -0.94
C ARG A 224 -0.73 10.74 -1.40
N ILE A 225 0.20 10.71 -0.44
CA ILE A 225 1.64 10.64 -0.73
C ILE A 225 1.95 9.34 -1.47
N VAL A 226 1.59 8.17 -0.92
CA VAL A 226 1.91 6.89 -1.56
C VAL A 226 1.18 6.73 -2.91
N LYS A 227 -0.08 7.19 -3.01
CA LYS A 227 -0.82 7.18 -4.29
C LYS A 227 -0.12 7.99 -5.37
N TYR A 228 0.50 9.13 -5.01
CA TYR A 228 1.30 9.90 -5.96
C TYR A 228 2.47 9.09 -6.52
N TYR A 229 3.24 8.40 -5.67
CA TYR A 229 4.33 7.54 -6.13
C TYR A 229 3.83 6.35 -6.96
N SER A 230 2.73 5.71 -6.55
CA SER A 230 2.12 4.61 -7.28
C SER A 230 1.63 5.05 -8.67
N LEU A 231 0.96 6.20 -8.77
CA LEU A 231 0.56 6.81 -10.05
C LEU A 231 1.76 7.12 -10.94
N LYS A 232 2.81 7.72 -10.36
CA LYS A 232 4.04 8.06 -11.08
C LYS A 232 4.70 6.82 -11.67
N LEU A 233 4.93 5.79 -10.85
CA LEU A 233 5.52 4.53 -11.28
C LEU A 233 4.66 3.83 -12.34
N PHE A 234 3.34 3.82 -12.17
CA PHE A 234 2.43 3.24 -13.16
C PHE A 234 2.57 3.90 -14.53
N VAL A 235 2.62 5.23 -14.59
CA VAL A 235 2.80 5.96 -15.86
C VAL A 235 4.17 5.68 -16.45
N GLU A 236 5.23 5.72 -15.64
CA GLU A 236 6.61 5.50 -16.08
C GLU A 236 6.84 4.07 -16.60
N GLU A 237 6.23 3.06 -15.98
CA GLU A 237 6.46 1.65 -16.31
C GLU A 237 5.53 1.13 -17.41
N THR A 238 4.29 1.61 -17.44
CA THR A 238 3.28 1.10 -18.40
C THR A 238 3.10 1.99 -19.62
N GLY A 239 3.48 3.27 -19.53
CA GLY A 239 3.20 4.28 -20.55
C GLY A 239 1.71 4.61 -20.72
N LYS A 240 0.83 4.10 -19.85
CA LYS A 240 -0.62 4.34 -19.90
C LYS A 240 -0.99 5.67 -19.27
N ALA A 241 -2.20 6.14 -19.58
CA ALA A 241 -2.77 7.34 -18.97
C ALA A 241 -2.98 7.12 -17.45
N PRO A 242 -2.65 8.09 -16.58
CA PRO A 242 -2.76 7.93 -15.13
C PRO A 242 -4.20 7.64 -14.64
N GLU A 243 -5.22 8.00 -15.43
CA GLU A 243 -6.62 7.68 -15.16
C GLU A 243 -6.91 6.17 -15.19
N GLU A 244 -6.06 5.37 -15.86
CA GLU A 244 -6.19 3.91 -15.90
C GLU A 244 -5.64 3.20 -14.66
N TRP A 245 -4.90 3.92 -13.81
CA TRP A 245 -4.29 3.37 -12.59
C TRP A 245 -5.31 2.64 -11.71
N ALA A 246 -6.51 3.20 -11.55
CA ALA A 246 -7.57 2.65 -10.71
C ALA A 246 -8.02 1.24 -11.14
N LYS A 247 -7.94 0.92 -12.44
CA LYS A 247 -8.34 -0.38 -12.98
C LYS A 247 -7.32 -1.47 -12.69
N THR A 248 -6.08 -1.09 -12.44
CA THR A 248 -4.95 -2.03 -12.27
C THR A 248 -4.58 -2.26 -10.81
N HIS A 249 -4.82 -1.28 -9.94
CA HIS A 249 -4.41 -1.31 -8.54
C HIS A 249 -5.55 -1.53 -7.54
N ASP A 250 -6.70 -2.07 -8.00
CA ASP A 250 -7.95 -2.19 -7.24
C ASP A 250 -8.16 -1.00 -6.28
N GLN A 251 -8.55 0.14 -6.85
CA GLN A 251 -8.68 1.41 -6.14
C GLN A 251 -9.27 1.22 -4.73
N LYS A 252 -10.37 0.47 -4.59
CA LYS A 252 -11.08 0.30 -3.32
C LYS A 252 -10.24 -0.34 -2.21
N LEU A 253 -9.28 -1.19 -2.57
CA LEU A 253 -8.38 -1.86 -1.64
C LEU A 253 -7.00 -1.19 -1.56
N PHE A 254 -6.76 -0.08 -2.26
CA PHE A 254 -5.49 0.63 -2.16
C PHE A 254 -5.28 1.19 -0.75
N HIS A 255 -4.40 0.52 -0.02
CA HIS A 255 -3.97 0.89 1.33
C HIS A 255 -2.47 0.71 1.43
N TYR A 256 -1.86 1.42 2.37
CA TYR A 256 -0.42 1.52 2.53
C TYR A 256 -0.04 0.97 3.91
N SER A 257 1.23 0.62 4.07
CA SER A 257 1.69 -0.19 5.18
C SER A 257 1.61 0.54 6.51
N SER A 258 1.41 -0.22 7.60
CA SER A 258 1.58 0.30 8.97
C SER A 258 2.98 0.88 9.19
N GLY A 259 3.98 0.41 8.44
CA GLY A 259 5.34 0.92 8.51
C GLY A 259 5.46 2.34 7.95
N MET A 260 4.87 2.57 6.78
CA MET A 260 4.78 3.91 6.20
C MET A 260 4.05 4.88 7.15
N GLN A 261 2.94 4.43 7.76
CA GLN A 261 2.24 5.19 8.80
C GLN A 261 3.14 5.61 9.96
N ALA A 262 3.90 4.67 10.51
CA ALA A 262 4.80 4.92 11.62
C ALA A 262 5.95 5.87 11.25
N ILE A 263 6.51 5.75 10.05
CA ILE A 263 7.54 6.67 9.54
C ILE A 263 6.99 8.09 9.47
N MET A 264 5.80 8.28 8.89
CA MET A 264 5.21 9.62 8.79
C MET A 264 4.86 10.23 10.15
N LEU A 265 4.43 9.42 11.12
CA LEU A 265 4.27 9.91 12.49
C LEU A 265 5.61 10.36 13.06
N ALA A 266 6.65 9.52 12.97
CA ALA A 266 7.99 9.82 13.50
C ALA A 266 8.56 11.11 12.90
N VAL A 267 8.42 11.31 11.60
CA VAL A 267 8.78 12.55 10.90
C VAL A 267 8.08 13.78 11.49
N GLY A 268 6.82 13.63 11.91
CA GLY A 268 6.01 14.68 12.53
C GLY A 268 6.39 15.02 13.97
N VAL A 269 6.83 14.03 14.77
CA VAL A 269 7.01 14.18 16.23
C VAL A 269 8.47 14.16 16.70
N CYS A 270 9.44 13.93 15.81
CA CYS A 270 10.85 13.76 16.17
C CYS A 270 11.78 14.74 15.44
N ASP A 271 12.92 15.06 16.05
CA ASP A 271 13.98 15.91 15.47
C ASP A 271 14.94 15.09 14.59
N GLN A 272 15.02 13.77 14.82
CA GLN A 272 15.76 12.82 13.99
C GLN A 272 15.02 11.47 13.95
N VAL A 273 15.02 10.82 12.78
CA VAL A 273 14.37 9.52 12.58
C VAL A 273 15.37 8.51 12.02
N SER A 274 15.54 7.40 12.74
CA SER A 274 16.27 6.22 12.29
C SER A 274 15.27 5.11 11.97
N VAL A 275 15.39 4.51 10.79
CA VAL A 275 14.46 3.51 10.28
C VAL A 275 15.19 2.19 10.12
N PHE A 276 14.66 1.11 10.71
CA PHE A 276 15.27 -0.21 10.75
C PHE A 276 14.29 -1.25 10.21
N GLY A 277 14.76 -2.20 9.40
CA GLY A 277 13.91 -3.32 8.98
C GLY A 277 12.83 -2.96 7.98
N PHE A 278 13.15 -2.03 7.07
CA PHE A 278 12.34 -1.65 5.92
C PHE A 278 13.08 -2.00 4.62
N GLY A 279 12.32 -2.43 3.61
CA GLY A 279 12.87 -2.93 2.37
C GLY A 279 12.96 -4.45 2.32
N LYS A 280 13.40 -4.94 1.17
CA LYS A 280 13.41 -6.36 0.84
C LYS A 280 14.75 -6.77 0.24
N ALA A 281 15.44 -7.72 0.88
CA ALA A 281 16.57 -8.43 0.30
C ALA A 281 16.14 -9.80 -0.28
N THR A 282 16.82 -10.26 -1.32
CA THR A 282 16.52 -11.50 -2.07
C THR A 282 16.59 -12.76 -1.21
N ASP A 283 17.50 -12.77 -0.25
CA ASP A 283 17.79 -13.85 0.70
C ASP A 283 17.08 -13.68 2.05
N ALA A 284 16.50 -12.50 2.32
CA ALA A 284 15.83 -12.22 3.57
C ALA A 284 14.39 -12.73 3.59
N LYS A 285 13.92 -13.11 4.77
CA LYS A 285 12.49 -13.37 5.02
C LYS A 285 11.70 -12.06 4.91
N HIS A 286 10.40 -12.15 4.65
CA HIS A 286 9.50 -11.00 4.71
C HIS A 286 9.34 -10.50 6.14
N HIS A 287 9.18 -11.42 7.10
CA HIS A 287 9.26 -11.08 8.53
C HIS A 287 10.43 -11.78 9.20
N TYR A 288 11.17 -11.08 10.07
CA TYR A 288 12.29 -11.66 10.81
C TYR A 288 11.85 -12.78 11.76
N HIS A 289 10.62 -12.73 12.27
CA HIS A 289 10.07 -13.66 13.26
C HIS A 289 9.11 -14.71 12.69
N THR A 290 8.95 -14.79 11.37
CA THR A 290 8.13 -15.84 10.71
C THR A 290 8.93 -16.55 9.61
N ASN A 291 8.33 -17.55 8.95
CA ASN A 291 8.92 -18.22 7.80
C ASN A 291 8.42 -17.68 6.45
N GLN A 292 7.63 -16.59 6.46
CA GLN A 292 7.14 -15.96 5.24
C GLN A 292 8.30 -15.32 4.48
N LYS A 293 8.44 -15.62 3.19
CA LYS A 293 9.48 -15.05 2.31
C LYS A 293 8.94 -13.98 1.37
N ALA A 294 7.74 -14.15 0.82
CA ALA A 294 7.16 -13.20 -0.13
C ALA A 294 6.49 -12.02 0.59
N GLU A 295 6.55 -10.86 -0.06
CA GLU A 295 5.69 -9.71 0.25
C GLU A 295 4.23 -10.04 -0.10
N LEU A 296 3.29 -9.42 0.62
CA LEU A 296 1.86 -9.55 0.34
C LEU A 296 1.44 -8.54 -0.73
N ASP A 297 0.55 -8.93 -1.63
CA ASP A 297 0.02 -8.04 -2.68
C ASP A 297 -1.06 -7.06 -2.15
N LEU A 298 -0.85 -6.56 -0.93
CA LEU A 298 -1.78 -5.68 -0.22
C LEU A 298 -1.33 -4.21 -0.30
N HIS A 299 -0.04 -3.97 -0.50
CA HIS A 299 0.56 -2.64 -0.56
C HIS A 299 1.41 -2.51 -1.80
N ASP A 300 1.45 -1.30 -2.37
CA ASP A 300 2.44 -0.95 -3.38
C ASP A 300 3.78 -0.64 -2.69
N TYR A 301 4.51 -1.70 -2.33
CA TYR A 301 5.82 -1.58 -1.67
C TYR A 301 6.82 -0.80 -2.51
N LYS A 302 6.73 -0.88 -3.84
CA LYS A 302 7.62 -0.15 -4.73
C LYS A 302 7.40 1.35 -4.61
N ALA A 303 6.15 1.80 -4.58
CA ALA A 303 5.81 3.19 -4.33
C ALA A 303 6.30 3.67 -2.96
N GLU A 304 6.16 2.84 -1.91
CA GLU A 304 6.68 3.16 -0.58
C GLU A 304 8.21 3.27 -0.56
N TYR A 305 8.93 2.38 -1.22
CA TYR A 305 10.39 2.40 -1.26
C TYR A 305 10.94 3.62 -1.98
N VAL A 306 10.32 4.05 -3.09
CA VAL A 306 10.71 5.29 -3.78
C VAL A 306 10.42 6.51 -2.89
N LEU A 307 9.31 6.52 -2.17
CA LEU A 307 9.04 7.56 -1.18
C LEU A 307 10.10 7.59 -0.06
N TYR A 308 10.51 6.44 0.48
CA TYR A 308 11.54 6.38 1.50
C TYR A 308 12.88 6.95 0.99
N GLN A 309 13.24 6.65 -0.25
CA GLN A 309 14.42 7.23 -0.88
C GLN A 309 14.31 8.75 -0.99
N ASP A 310 13.19 9.27 -1.50
CA ASP A 310 12.98 10.72 -1.62
C ASP A 310 12.91 11.40 -0.25
N LEU A 311 12.42 10.73 0.79
CA LEU A 311 12.39 11.23 2.16
C LEU A 311 13.79 11.44 2.75
N VAL A 312 14.74 10.58 2.38
CA VAL A 312 16.15 10.65 2.83
C VAL A 312 16.95 11.62 1.99
N GLU A 313 16.89 11.49 0.66
CA GLU A 313 17.81 12.17 -0.26
C GLU A 313 17.33 13.57 -0.64
N ARG A 314 16.02 13.75 -0.79
CA ARG A 314 15.44 14.97 -1.40
C ARG A 314 14.02 15.25 -0.95
N PRO A 315 13.74 15.42 0.36
CA PRO A 315 12.38 15.57 0.88
C PRO A 315 11.58 16.73 0.27
N GLN A 316 12.27 17.74 -0.27
CA GLN A 316 11.69 18.88 -0.99
C GLN A 316 10.93 18.52 -2.27
N VAL A 317 11.12 17.32 -2.83
CA VAL A 317 10.39 16.89 -4.04
C VAL A 317 9.05 16.24 -3.72
N ILE A 318 8.79 15.92 -2.45
CA ILE A 318 7.55 15.26 -2.00
C ILE A 318 6.42 16.31 -2.02
N PRO A 319 5.45 16.24 -2.96
CA PRO A 319 4.54 17.38 -3.23
C PRO A 319 3.75 17.83 -1.99
N PHE A 320 3.13 16.91 -1.27
CA PHE A 320 2.29 17.23 -0.11
C PHE A 320 3.08 17.76 1.10
N LEU A 321 4.35 17.38 1.24
CA LEU A 321 5.21 17.89 2.33
C LEU A 321 5.80 19.25 1.95
N LYS A 322 6.19 19.42 0.69
CA LYS A 322 6.66 20.68 0.14
C LYS A 322 5.58 21.78 0.25
N ASP A 323 4.37 21.49 -0.21
CA ASP A 323 3.29 22.48 -0.29
C ASP A 323 2.76 22.90 1.09
N SER A 324 2.94 22.06 2.12
CA SER A 324 2.60 22.40 3.50
C SER A 324 3.67 23.24 4.20
N GLY A 325 4.83 23.46 3.58
CA GLY A 325 5.97 24.12 4.22
C GLY A 325 6.59 23.30 5.36
N PHE A 326 6.24 22.01 5.46
CA PHE A 326 6.72 21.14 6.52
C PHE A 326 8.20 20.82 6.33
N LYS A 327 9.00 21.04 7.39
CA LYS A 327 10.43 20.69 7.38
C LYS A 327 10.60 19.25 7.85
N VAL A 328 11.02 18.40 6.93
CA VAL A 328 11.34 17.00 7.22
C VAL A 328 12.64 16.93 8.04
N PRO A 329 12.66 16.28 9.22
CA PRO A 329 13.86 16.06 9.99
C PRO A 329 14.81 15.08 9.27
N PRO A 330 16.10 14.99 9.64
CA PRO A 330 16.99 13.97 9.10
C PRO A 330 16.41 12.56 9.29
N VAL A 331 16.32 11.81 8.19
CA VAL A 331 15.88 10.40 8.18
C VAL A 331 17.01 9.52 7.69
N VAL A 332 17.32 8.44 8.42
CA VAL A 332 18.38 7.49 8.07
C VAL A 332 17.82 6.08 8.08
N PHE A 333 18.05 5.32 7.00
CA PHE A 333 17.66 3.91 6.91
C PHE A 333 18.85 3.01 7.21
N TYR A 334 18.61 1.97 7.99
CA TYR A 334 19.55 0.93 8.37
C TYR A 334 19.04 -0.41 7.80
N HIS A 335 19.91 -1.11 7.07
CA HIS A 335 19.60 -2.34 6.34
C HIS A 335 20.21 -3.59 6.96
#